data_AF-U2UZD0-F1
#
_entry.id   AF-U2UZD0-F1
#
_cell.length_a   1.000
_cell.length_b   1.000
_cell.length_c   1.000
_cell.angle_alpha   90.00
_cell.angle_beta   90.00
_cell.angle_gamma   90.00
#
_symmetry.space_group_name_H-M   'P 1'
#
loop_
_entity.id
_entity.type
_entity.pdbx_description
1 polymer ?
#
loop_
_entity_poly.entity_id
_entity_poly.type
_entity_poly.pdbx_seq_one_letter_code
_entity_poly.pdbx_strand_id
1 'polypeptide(L)' 'MQINLQNLNMTLVVTVIAAVFLLFQFLYIGWARKSGTAIRIRPFQILIWIIILIGGIYSLITGTHFVG' A
#
# COMPACT_ATOMS: atom_id res chain seq x y z
N MET A 1 -7.67 -21.53 -20.51
CA MET A 1 -7.02 -21.09 -19.26
C MET A 1 -7.84 -19.93 -18.70
N GLN A 2 -8.87 -20.25 -17.90
CA GLN A 2 -9.74 -19.26 -17.29
C GLN A 2 -9.01 -18.72 -16.05
N ILE A 3 -8.51 -17.49 -16.12
CA ILE A 3 -7.96 -16.82 -14.94
C ILE A 3 -9.16 -16.54 -14.04
N ASN A 4 -9.28 -17.30 -12.97
CA ASN A 4 -10.42 -17.28 -12.06
C ASN A 4 -10.33 -16.02 -11.18
N LEU A 5 -10.72 -14.88 -11.74
CA LEU A 5 -10.71 -13.56 -11.09
C LEU A 5 -11.68 -13.45 -9.89
N GLN A 6 -12.50 -14.47 -9.62
CA GLN A 6 -13.44 -14.48 -8.49
C GLN A 6 -12.74 -14.73 -7.14
N ASN A 7 -11.56 -15.36 -7.13
CA ASN A 7 -10.71 -15.55 -5.94
C ASN A 7 -9.47 -14.66 -6.01
N LEU A 8 -9.61 -13.43 -6.52
CA LEU A 8 -8.56 -12.44 -6.33
C LEU A 8 -8.53 -12.11 -4.84
N ASN A 9 -7.65 -12.81 -4.13
CA ASN A 9 -7.53 -12.78 -2.68
C ASN A 9 -7.47 -11.30 -2.25
N MET A 10 -8.55 -10.79 -1.63
CA MET A 10 -8.72 -9.35 -1.37
C MET A 10 -7.51 -8.77 -0.62
N THR A 11 -6.88 -9.57 0.24
CA THR A 11 -5.61 -9.28 0.90
C THR A 11 -4.50 -8.91 -0.09
N LEU A 12 -4.36 -9.66 -1.19
CA LEU A 12 -3.37 -9.41 -2.24
C LEU A 12 -3.65 -8.08 -2.95
N VAL A 13 -4.92 -7.82 -3.28
CA VAL A 13 -5.35 -6.58 -3.92
C VAL A 13 -5.04 -5.37 -3.04
N VAL A 14 -5.44 -5.43 -1.77
CA VAL A 14 -5.22 -4.36 -0.79
C VAL A 14 -3.72 -4.13 -0.56
N THR A 15 -2.93 -5.19 -0.48
CA THR A 15 -1.47 -5.10 -0.29
C THR A 15 -0.80 -4.43 -1.50
N VAL A 16 -1.18 -4.80 -2.73
CA VAL A 16 -0.65 -4.18 -3.95
C VAL A 16 -1.05 -2.71 -4.04
N ILE A 17 -2.30 -2.37 -3.74
CA ILE A 17 -2.77 -0.98 -3.73
C ILE A 17 -2.02 -0.15 -2.69
N ALA A 18 -1.83 -0.68 -1.47
CA ALA A 18 -1.08 -0.01 -0.40
C ALA A 18 0.39 0.24 -0.81
N ALA A 19 1.03 -0.73 -1.46
CA ALA A 19 2.39 -0.58 -1.99
C ALA A 19 2.49 0.52 -3.05
N VAL A 20 1.56 0.53 -4.00
CA VAL A 20 1.50 1.56 -5.04
C VAL A 20 1.27 2.95 -4.43
N PHE A 21 0.35 3.07 -3.46
CA PHE A 21 0.07 4.33 -2.78
C PHE A 21 1.28 4.90 -2.03
N LEU A 22 2.05 4.03 -1.34
CA LEU A 22 3.29 4.44 -0.68
C LEU A 22 4.32 4.94 -1.69
N LEU A 23 4.49 4.23 -2.81
CA LEU A 23 5.39 4.61 -3.88
C LEU A 23 5.04 5.99 -4.45
N PHE A 24 3.75 6.24 -4.69
CA PHE A 24 3.24 7.54 -5.12
C PHE A 24 3.51 8.63 -4.07
N GLN A 25 3.31 8.37 -2.78
CA GLN A 25 3.62 9.34 -1.73
C GLN A 25 5.11 9.69 -1.69
N PHE A 26 6.00 8.70 -1.84
CA PHE A 26 7.45 8.94 -1.92
C PHE A 26 7.84 9.77 -3.15
N LEU A 27 7.27 9.47 -4.32
CA LEU A 27 7.44 10.27 -5.54
C LEU A 27 6.94 11.70 -5.35
N TYR A 28 5.79 11.89 -4.73
CA TYR A 28 5.21 13.20 -4.47
C TYR A 28 6.11 14.02 -3.54
N ILE A 29 6.68 13.42 -2.50
CA ILE A 29 7.65 14.07 -1.60
C ILE A 29 8.95 14.41 -2.34
N GLY A 30 9.42 13.53 -3.23
CA GLY A 30 10.59 13.79 -4.08
C GLY A 30 10.37 14.98 -5.02
N TRP A 31 9.20 15.05 -5.63
CA TRP A 31 8.82 16.13 -6.54
C TRP A 31 8.58 17.45 -5.80
N ALA A 32 7.94 17.40 -4.62
CA ALA A 32 7.79 18.53 -3.70
C ALA A 32 9.12 19.19 -3.36
N ARG A 33 10.11 18.37 -3.00
CA ARG A 33 11.47 18.83 -2.67
C ARG A 33 12.14 19.50 -3.85
N LYS A 34 11.88 19.04 -5.09
CA LYS A 34 12.49 19.57 -6.30
C LYS A 34 11.81 20.85 -6.81
N SER A 35 10.49 20.95 -6.65
CA SER A 35 9.69 22.11 -7.08
C SER A 35 9.63 23.24 -6.05
N GLY A 36 10.24 23.07 -4.86
CA GLY A 36 10.22 24.10 -3.81
C GLY A 36 8.83 24.35 -3.20
N THR A 37 7.85 23.50 -3.52
CA THR A 37 6.48 23.62 -3.02
C THR A 37 6.45 23.18 -1.56
N ALA A 38 5.90 24.02 -0.68
CA ALA A 38 5.67 23.69 0.72
C ALA A 38 4.56 22.63 0.84
N ILE A 39 4.91 21.36 0.64
CA ILE A 39 3.97 20.26 0.84
C ILE A 39 3.96 19.94 2.33
N ARG A 40 2.78 20.06 2.93
CA ARG A 40 2.52 19.66 4.31
C ARG A 40 2.53 18.14 4.37
N ILE A 41 3.72 17.55 4.54
CA ILE A 41 3.89 16.11 4.71
C ILE A 41 3.15 15.71 5.98
N ARG A 42 2.20 14.76 5.86
CA ARG A 42 1.49 14.17 7.01
C ARG A 42 2.17 12.85 7.37
N PRO A 43 3.21 12.85 8.21
CA PRO A 43 4.01 11.65 8.49
C PRO A 43 3.16 10.50 9.06
N PHE A 44 2.14 10.83 9.85
CA PHE A 44 1.19 9.84 10.38
C PHE A 44 0.44 9.07 9.31
N GLN A 45 0.11 9.69 8.17
CA GLN A 45 -0.61 9.03 7.09
C GLN A 45 0.28 8.00 6.39
N ILE A 46 1.55 8.33 6.15
CA ILE A 46 2.55 7.41 5.59
C ILE A 46 2.75 6.21 6.53
N LEU A 47 2.82 6.47 7.83
CA LEU A 47 2.98 5.42 8.85
C LEU A 47 1.82 4.40 8.81
N ILE A 48 0.58 4.88 8.70
CA ILE A 48 -0.62 4.01 8.62
C ILE A 48 -0.55 3.13 7.36
N TRP A 49 -0.17 3.69 6.21
CA TRP A 49 -0.01 2.91 4.99
C TRP A 49 1.07 1.84 5.10
N ILE A 50 2.18 2.13 5.80
CA ILE A 50 3.25 1.14 6.06
C ILE A 50 2.72 -0.01 6.92
N ILE A 51 1.95 0.30 7.98
CA ILE A 51 1.37 -0.72 8.86
C ILE A 51 0.40 -1.62 8.08
N ILE A 52 -0.47 -1.03 7.25
CA ILE A 52 -1.41 -1.78 6.40
C ILE A 52 -0.66 -2.67 5.41
N LEU A 53 0.42 -2.17 4.80
CA LEU A 53 1.24 -2.93 3.86
C LEU A 53 1.92 -4.13 4.54
N ILE A 54 2.54 -3.92 5.70
CA ILE A 54 3.20 -4.99 6.46
C ILE A 54 2.16 -6.02 6.94
N GLY A 55 1.00 -5.57 7.43
CA GLY A 55 -0.09 -6.45 7.84
C GLY A 55 -0.65 -7.28 6.67
N GLY A 56 -0.78 -6.66 5.49
CA GLY A 56 -1.18 -7.35 4.26
C GLY A 56 -0.17 -8.40 3.81
N ILE A 57 1.13 -8.05 3.80
CA ILE A 57 2.21 -9.01 3.49
C ILE A 57 2.24 -10.15 4.52
N TYR A 58 2.12 -9.86 5.81
CA TYR A 58 2.08 -10.88 6.85
C TYR A 58 0.91 -11.84 6.61
N SER A 59 -0.30 -11.32 6.38
CA SER A 59 -1.49 -12.11 6.06
C SER A 59 -1.33 -12.98 4.81
N LEU A 60 -0.63 -12.48 3.78
CA LEU A 60 -0.29 -13.23 2.57
C LEU A 60 0.68 -14.38 2.84
N ILE A 61 1.68 -14.17 3.70
CA ILE A 61 2.72 -15.15 4.02
C ILE A 61 2.19 -16.23 4.96
N THR A 62 1.45 -15.87 6.00
CA THR A 62 0.94 -16.84 7.00
C THR A 62 -0.29 -17.60 6.51
N GLY A 63 -0.91 -17.21 5.39
CA GLY A 63 -2.15 -17.81 4.91
C GLY A 63 -3.36 -17.59 5.83
N THR A 64 -3.17 -16.90 6.96
CA THR A 64 -4.24 -16.39 7.81
C THR A 64 -4.80 -15.15 7.14
N HIS A 65 -5.91 -15.34 6.41
CA HIS A 65 -6.69 -14.23 5.90
C HIS A 65 -7.19 -13.41 7.09
N PHE A 66 -6.81 -12.14 7.18
CA PHE A 66 -7.35 -11.22 8.20
C PHE A 66 -8.86 -10.96 8.04
N VAL A 67 -9.45 -11.47 6.97
CA VAL A 67 -10.88 -11.45 6.68
C VAL A 67 -11.27 -12.87 6.28
N GLY A 68 -11.78 -13.61 7.26
CA GLY A 68 -12.74 -14.68 7.02
C GLY A 68 -14.14 -14.08 6.97
#